data_AF-A0A540VYU3-F1
#
_entry.id   AF-A0A540VYU3-F1
#
_cell.length_a   1.000
_cell.length_b   1.000
_cell.length_c   1.000
_cell.angle_alpha   90.00
_cell.angle_beta   90.00
_cell.angle_gamma   90.00
#
_symmetry.space_group_name_H-M   'P 1'
#
loop_
_entity.id
_entity.type
_entity.pdbx_description
1 polymer ?
#
loop_
_entity_poly.entity_id
_entity_poly.type
_entity_poly.pdbx_seq_one_letter_code
_entity_poly.pdbx_strand_id
1 'polypeptide(L)'
;MSTKTPAPAIGCHNGQTRYPAADLHTTPLGYDRSGLDIGQQLPIPPAIDLVNRLADCTQIEIALHGKLGDSLLTLSSVRAAAEWLALRHGEPVPVTVTGPHTALFARSNLARLDVIGPSDQQQAVIADRDGASARGPAAGTYLMCDPAAPPCWSTDGHAHSDLPARHYLALERRLGVRLPASGPFTPLLYARSNPRVHQLHSAHWLDGLTIAAITATSWPQLKDWGTDRFTETAERIAHHTGAPVRLLLIGAKTETDTRTTAKAEPPRGNLQILHLDGMPAEDLADLLPQTDLVLGNDTGLTHLAALARNPNGAGPQVIGLYARHSHSKWRTGLPHHHAIATTASERMHQGDLCPVRDHLDQPKDADLTAITPAAVADLATHLLAGRR
;
A
#
# COMPACT_ATOMS: atom_id res chain seq x y z
N MET A 1 -4.05 43.07 17.75
CA MET A 1 -5.08 42.01 17.63
C MET A 1 -4.54 40.95 16.69
N SER A 2 -4.14 39.80 17.24
CA SER A 2 -3.60 38.69 16.43
C SER A 2 -4.78 37.93 15.85
N THR A 3 -4.99 38.06 14.54
CA THR A 3 -5.96 37.24 13.80
C THR A 3 -5.43 35.81 13.78
N LYS A 4 -5.93 34.96 14.68
CA LYS A 4 -5.72 33.51 14.59
C LYS A 4 -6.28 33.06 13.24
N THR A 5 -5.40 32.78 12.30
CA THR A 5 -5.73 32.01 11.10
C THR A 5 -6.39 30.70 11.59
N PRO A 6 -7.61 30.36 11.14
CA PRO A 6 -8.22 29.10 11.51
C PRO A 6 -7.27 27.97 11.12
N ALA A 7 -7.10 26.99 12.00
CA ALA A 7 -6.28 25.82 11.71
C ALA A 7 -6.79 25.19 10.39
N PRO A 8 -5.90 24.78 9.48
CA PRO A 8 -6.31 24.13 8.25
C PRO A 8 -7.15 22.89 8.59
N ALA A 9 -8.31 22.76 7.94
CA ALA A 9 -9.16 21.59 8.11
C ALA A 9 -8.47 20.37 7.51
N ILE A 10 -8.15 19.40 8.36
CA ILE A 10 -7.67 18.06 7.97
C ILE A 10 -8.86 17.11 7.86
N GLY A 11 -8.79 16.14 6.95
CA GLY A 11 -9.75 15.04 6.85
C GLY A 11 -9.21 13.76 7.47
N CYS A 12 -10.03 13.06 8.23
CA CYS A 12 -9.72 11.73 8.78
C CYS A 12 -10.59 10.69 8.10
N HIS A 13 -9.98 9.68 7.48
CA HIS A 13 -10.66 8.70 6.62
C HIS A 13 -10.45 7.30 7.13
N ASN A 14 -11.55 6.59 7.36
CA ASN A 14 -11.52 5.19 7.69
C ASN A 14 -11.11 4.36 6.45
N GLY A 15 -10.36 3.26 6.65
CA GLY A 15 -10.04 2.33 5.57
C GLY A 15 -11.28 1.61 5.00
N GLN A 16 -12.37 1.54 5.78
CA GLN A 16 -13.65 0.99 5.37
C GLN A 16 -14.54 1.99 4.62
N THR A 17 -14.16 3.27 4.55
CA THR A 17 -14.96 4.29 3.87
C THR A 17 -15.11 3.94 2.40
N ARG A 18 -16.36 3.76 1.97
CA ARG A 18 -16.73 3.70 0.56
C ARG A 18 -17.21 5.08 0.13
N TYR A 19 -16.69 5.55 -0.99
CA TYR A 19 -17.06 6.87 -1.51
C TYR A 19 -18.15 6.71 -2.56
N PRO A 20 -19.25 7.49 -2.47
CA PRO A 20 -20.20 7.63 -3.56
C PRO A 20 -19.50 8.10 -4.84
N ALA A 21 -19.90 7.57 -5.98
CA ALA A 21 -19.36 7.99 -7.27
C ALA A 21 -19.65 9.47 -7.59
N ALA A 22 -20.70 10.04 -6.98
CA ALA A 22 -21.09 11.44 -7.14
C ALA A 22 -20.16 12.42 -6.40
N ASP A 23 -19.41 11.95 -5.41
CA ASP A 23 -18.53 12.80 -4.58
C ASP A 23 -17.13 12.97 -5.19
N LEU A 24 -16.86 12.27 -6.30
CA LEU A 24 -15.54 12.12 -6.91
C LEU A 24 -15.62 12.26 -8.43
N HIS A 25 -14.55 12.78 -9.03
CA HIS A 25 -14.33 12.60 -10.45
C HIS A 25 -14.05 11.11 -10.72
N THR A 26 -14.93 10.46 -11.49
CA THR A 26 -14.82 9.03 -11.78
C THR A 26 -15.06 8.72 -13.25
N THR A 27 -14.51 7.60 -13.71
CA THR A 27 -14.82 6.97 -15.00
C THR A 27 -15.73 5.77 -14.77
N PRO A 28 -16.94 5.72 -15.36
CA PRO A 28 -17.81 4.55 -15.23
C PRO A 28 -17.14 3.29 -15.77
N LEU A 29 -17.29 2.17 -15.06
CA LEU A 29 -16.83 0.86 -15.54
C LEU A 29 -17.57 0.41 -16.80
N GLY A 30 -18.75 0.96 -17.08
CA GLY A 30 -19.55 0.64 -18.27
C GLY A 30 -20.29 -0.70 -18.21
N TYR A 31 -20.36 -1.33 -17.03
CA TYR A 31 -21.16 -2.53 -16.77
C TYR A 31 -21.51 -2.61 -15.28
N ASP A 32 -22.61 -3.25 -14.94
CA ASP A 32 -22.95 -3.65 -13.57
C ASP A 32 -22.12 -4.89 -13.22
N ARG A 33 -21.16 -4.71 -12.32
CA ARG A 33 -20.23 -5.77 -11.94
C ARG A 33 -20.88 -6.80 -11.01
N SER A 34 -21.90 -6.39 -10.25
CA SER A 34 -22.59 -7.22 -9.26
C SER A 34 -23.60 -8.19 -9.91
N GLY A 35 -24.14 -7.80 -11.08
CA GLY A 35 -25.06 -8.63 -11.86
C GLY A 35 -24.41 -9.64 -12.81
N LEU A 36 -23.08 -9.79 -12.79
CA LEU A 36 -22.34 -10.70 -13.66
C LEU A 36 -21.71 -11.86 -12.87
N ASP A 37 -21.87 -13.06 -13.40
CA ASP A 37 -21.22 -14.25 -12.87
C ASP A 37 -19.71 -14.25 -13.16
N ILE A 38 -18.92 -14.88 -12.29
CA ILE A 38 -17.48 -15.05 -12.52
C ILE A 38 -17.26 -15.83 -13.83
N GLY A 39 -16.37 -15.33 -14.69
CA GLY A 39 -16.10 -15.90 -16.01
C GLY A 39 -17.09 -15.46 -17.09
N GLN A 40 -18.14 -14.72 -16.76
CA GLN A 40 -19.07 -14.17 -17.75
C GLN A 40 -18.40 -13.07 -18.57
N GLN A 41 -18.67 -13.05 -19.88
CA GLN A 41 -18.23 -11.97 -20.76
C GLN A 41 -18.88 -10.64 -20.34
N LEU A 42 -18.07 -9.58 -20.30
CA LEU A 42 -18.55 -8.25 -19.98
C LEU A 42 -19.37 -7.70 -21.17
N PRO A 43 -20.38 -6.84 -20.91
CA PRO A 43 -21.20 -6.22 -21.97
C PRO A 43 -20.45 -5.04 -22.65
N ILE A 44 -19.14 -5.20 -22.84
CA ILE A 44 -18.22 -4.24 -23.44
C ILE A 44 -17.16 -5.03 -24.24
N PRO A 45 -16.65 -4.48 -25.36
CA PRO A 45 -15.64 -5.19 -26.14
C PRO A 45 -14.32 -5.38 -25.37
N PRO A 46 -13.73 -6.59 -25.35
CA PRO A 46 -12.37 -6.78 -24.86
C PRO A 46 -11.33 -6.11 -25.77
N ALA A 47 -10.14 -5.86 -25.23
CA ALA A 47 -8.96 -5.55 -26.01
C ALA A 47 -8.45 -6.85 -26.68
N ILE A 48 -8.94 -7.17 -27.87
CA ILE A 48 -8.67 -8.42 -28.59
C ILE A 48 -7.18 -8.73 -28.71
N ASP A 49 -6.35 -7.74 -29.05
CA ASP A 49 -4.90 -7.92 -29.15
C ASP A 49 -4.25 -8.31 -27.82
N LEU A 50 -4.79 -7.82 -26.70
CA LEU A 50 -4.31 -8.23 -25.39
C LEU A 50 -4.73 -9.66 -25.07
N VAL A 51 -6.01 -9.97 -25.27
CA VAL A 51 -6.58 -11.30 -25.02
C VAL A 51 -5.85 -12.36 -25.83
N ASN A 52 -5.58 -12.09 -27.12
CA ASN A 52 -4.85 -13.01 -28.00
C ASN A 52 -3.40 -13.21 -27.56
N ARG A 53 -2.71 -12.14 -27.15
CA ARG A 53 -1.30 -12.26 -26.69
C ARG A 53 -1.15 -12.96 -25.34
N LEU A 54 -2.17 -12.89 -24.48
CA LEU A 54 -2.16 -13.58 -23.19
C LEU A 54 -2.74 -15.01 -23.28
N ALA A 55 -3.47 -15.32 -24.35
CA ALA A 55 -4.23 -16.56 -24.53
C ALA A 55 -3.43 -17.82 -24.26
N ASP A 56 -2.20 -17.82 -24.72
CA ASP A 56 -1.31 -18.97 -24.75
C ASP A 56 -0.25 -18.89 -23.63
N CYS A 57 -0.29 -17.85 -22.80
CA CYS A 57 0.61 -17.72 -21.66
C CYS A 57 0.27 -18.76 -20.58
N THR A 58 1.27 -19.48 -20.11
CA THR A 58 1.13 -20.53 -19.08
C THR A 58 1.78 -20.15 -17.75
N GLN A 59 2.43 -18.99 -17.69
CA GLN A 59 3.15 -18.51 -16.53
C GLN A 59 3.13 -16.98 -16.46
N ILE A 60 3.29 -16.44 -15.25
CA ILE A 60 3.43 -15.00 -15.01
C ILE A 60 4.80 -14.72 -14.43
N GLU A 61 5.42 -13.62 -14.86
CA GLU A 61 6.53 -12.99 -14.15
C GLU A 61 6.17 -11.61 -13.64
N ILE A 62 6.56 -11.35 -12.40
CA ILE A 62 6.53 -10.03 -11.77
C ILE A 62 7.91 -9.40 -11.93
N ALA A 63 8.01 -8.38 -12.78
CA ALA A 63 9.21 -7.59 -13.02
C ALA A 63 8.96 -6.13 -12.61
N LEU A 64 8.75 -5.89 -11.31
CA LEU A 64 8.49 -4.56 -10.76
C LEU A 64 9.76 -4.06 -10.03
N HIS A 65 10.50 -3.17 -10.68
CA HIS A 65 11.81 -2.70 -10.20
C HIS A 65 11.78 -1.28 -9.63
N GLY A 66 10.65 -0.58 -9.76
CA GLY A 66 10.48 0.79 -9.33
C GLY A 66 10.37 0.94 -7.81
N LYS A 67 9.76 2.06 -7.41
CA LYS A 67 9.57 2.41 -6.00
C LYS A 67 8.69 1.35 -5.32
N LEU A 68 9.11 0.92 -4.12
CA LEU A 68 8.42 -0.11 -3.33
C LEU A 68 6.90 0.11 -3.23
N GLY A 69 6.46 1.35 -2.97
CA GLY A 69 5.04 1.67 -2.84
C GLY A 69 4.25 1.41 -4.12
N ASP A 70 4.75 1.87 -5.26
CA ASP A 70 4.11 1.68 -6.56
C ASP A 70 4.06 0.18 -6.91
N SER A 71 5.16 -0.54 -6.68
CA SER A 71 5.25 -1.97 -6.95
C SER A 71 4.27 -2.79 -6.07
N LEU A 72 4.13 -2.45 -4.79
CA LEU A 72 3.19 -3.11 -3.87
C LEU A 72 1.72 -2.91 -4.30
N LEU A 73 1.33 -1.69 -4.64
CA LEU A 73 -0.05 -1.38 -5.05
C LEU A 73 -0.41 -2.00 -6.40
N THR A 74 0.61 -2.22 -7.25
CA THR A 74 0.51 -2.85 -8.56
C THR A 74 0.31 -4.37 -8.50
N LEU A 75 0.55 -5.04 -7.36
CA LEU A 75 0.34 -6.49 -7.23
C LEU A 75 -1.09 -6.95 -7.54
N SER A 76 -2.07 -6.04 -7.46
CA SER A 76 -3.44 -6.24 -7.94
C SER A 76 -3.54 -6.56 -9.45
N SER A 77 -2.65 -6.00 -10.28
CA SER A 77 -2.53 -6.36 -11.69
C SER A 77 -2.08 -7.81 -11.86
N VAL A 78 -1.15 -8.26 -11.02
CA VAL A 78 -0.67 -9.65 -11.03
C VAL A 78 -1.81 -10.59 -10.65
N ARG A 79 -2.58 -10.24 -9.61
CA ARG A 79 -3.78 -10.99 -9.21
C ARG A 79 -4.77 -11.11 -10.36
N ALA A 80 -5.11 -9.99 -11.03
CA ALA A 80 -6.06 -9.99 -12.13
C ALA A 80 -5.61 -10.89 -13.29
N ALA A 81 -4.33 -10.81 -13.67
CA ALA A 81 -3.76 -11.66 -14.70
C ALA A 81 -3.75 -13.16 -14.31
N ALA A 82 -3.36 -13.47 -13.06
CA ALA A 82 -3.33 -14.83 -12.55
C ALA A 82 -4.72 -15.46 -12.51
N GLU A 83 -5.72 -14.71 -12.02
CA GLU A 83 -7.10 -15.18 -11.98
C GLU A 83 -7.69 -15.35 -13.38
N TRP A 84 -7.37 -14.47 -14.34
CA TRP A 84 -7.80 -14.62 -15.72
C TRP A 84 -7.22 -15.87 -16.38
N LEU A 85 -5.92 -16.09 -16.22
CA LEU A 85 -5.25 -17.29 -16.74
C LEU A 85 -5.81 -18.55 -16.07
N ALA A 86 -6.10 -18.50 -14.76
CA ALA A 86 -6.71 -19.63 -14.06
C ALA A 86 -8.12 -19.95 -14.55
N LEU A 87 -8.96 -18.93 -14.83
CA LEU A 87 -10.27 -19.14 -15.45
C LEU A 87 -10.17 -19.78 -16.83
N ARG A 88 -9.12 -19.45 -17.58
CA ARG A 88 -8.90 -19.96 -18.93
C ARG A 88 -8.38 -21.40 -18.95
N HIS A 89 -7.39 -21.69 -18.11
CA HIS A 89 -6.71 -22.98 -18.08
C HIS A 89 -7.37 -23.99 -17.14
N GLY A 90 -8.28 -23.54 -16.27
CA GLY A 90 -8.93 -24.38 -15.26
C GLY A 90 -8.07 -24.63 -14.02
N GLU A 91 -6.85 -24.11 -13.97
CA GLU A 91 -5.92 -24.25 -12.85
C GLU A 91 -5.04 -23.00 -12.65
N PRO A 92 -4.54 -22.74 -11.43
CA PRO A 92 -3.63 -21.63 -11.19
C PRO A 92 -2.32 -21.76 -11.98
N VAL A 93 -1.90 -20.66 -12.62
CA VAL A 93 -0.60 -20.60 -13.29
C VAL A 93 0.54 -20.28 -12.31
N PRO A 94 1.76 -20.80 -12.54
CA PRO A 94 2.93 -20.43 -11.75
C PRO A 94 3.28 -18.96 -11.91
N VAL A 95 3.74 -18.35 -10.81
CA VAL A 95 4.18 -16.95 -10.76
C VAL A 95 5.64 -16.89 -10.35
N THR A 96 6.49 -16.27 -11.16
CA THR A 96 7.89 -15.99 -10.83
C THR A 96 8.08 -14.50 -10.51
N VAL A 97 9.11 -14.17 -9.75
CA VAL A 97 9.44 -12.78 -9.41
C VAL A 97 10.90 -12.51 -9.71
N THR A 98 11.15 -11.37 -10.35
CA THR A 98 12.48 -10.85 -10.61
C THR A 98 12.63 -9.43 -10.03
N GLY A 99 13.88 -9.01 -9.82
CA GLY A 99 14.20 -7.66 -9.38
C GLY A 99 14.35 -7.48 -7.87
N PRO A 100 14.41 -6.21 -7.40
CA PRO A 100 14.86 -5.87 -6.06
C PRO A 100 13.91 -6.33 -4.95
N HIS A 101 12.64 -6.54 -5.26
CA HIS A 101 11.59 -6.89 -4.28
C HIS A 101 11.27 -8.39 -4.26
N THR A 102 12.11 -9.23 -4.87
CA THR A 102 11.87 -10.69 -5.02
C THR A 102 11.57 -11.38 -3.69
N ALA A 103 12.41 -11.17 -2.66
CA ALA A 103 12.22 -11.78 -1.34
C ALA A 103 10.92 -11.33 -0.65
N LEU A 104 10.44 -10.12 -0.97
CA LEU A 104 9.21 -9.57 -0.43
C LEU A 104 7.99 -10.16 -1.13
N PHE A 105 7.94 -10.15 -2.46
CA PHE A 105 6.79 -10.65 -3.21
C PHE A 105 6.65 -12.17 -3.16
N ALA A 106 7.75 -12.89 -2.91
CA ALA A 106 7.74 -14.32 -2.58
C ALA A 106 6.85 -14.67 -1.38
N ARG A 107 6.46 -13.68 -0.56
CA ARG A 107 5.59 -13.83 0.62
C ARG A 107 4.12 -13.56 0.32
N SER A 108 3.78 -13.16 -0.91
CA SER A 108 2.40 -12.83 -1.24
C SER A 108 1.52 -14.07 -1.31
N ASN A 109 0.22 -13.87 -1.11
CA ASN A 109 -0.78 -14.92 -1.26
C ASN A 109 -1.20 -15.16 -2.72
N LEU A 110 -0.46 -14.63 -3.70
CA LEU A 110 -0.66 -14.96 -5.11
C LEU A 110 -0.32 -16.45 -5.32
N ALA A 111 -1.18 -17.16 -6.03
CA ALA A 111 -1.09 -18.61 -6.17
C ALA A 111 0.29 -19.04 -6.72
N ARG A 112 0.91 -20.01 -6.02
CA ARG A 112 2.17 -20.70 -6.33
C ARG A 112 3.25 -19.80 -6.93
N LEU A 113 3.94 -19.10 -6.03
CA LEU A 113 5.23 -18.50 -6.33
C LEU A 113 6.29 -19.60 -6.39
N ASP A 114 6.42 -20.25 -7.54
CA ASP A 114 7.52 -21.17 -7.79
C ASP A 114 8.71 -20.36 -8.32
N VAL A 115 9.87 -20.52 -7.69
CA VAL A 115 11.13 -19.97 -8.22
C VAL A 115 11.60 -20.94 -9.31
N ILE A 116 11.08 -20.79 -10.51
CA ILE A 116 11.51 -21.57 -11.68
C ILE A 116 12.52 -20.73 -12.47
N GLY A 117 13.61 -21.38 -12.91
CA GLY A 117 14.62 -20.78 -13.78
C GLY A 117 14.05 -20.33 -15.13
N PRO A 118 14.90 -19.78 -16.03
CA PRO A 118 14.47 -19.34 -17.35
C PRO A 118 13.75 -20.49 -18.08
N SER A 119 12.53 -20.21 -18.52
CA SER A 119 11.64 -21.15 -19.19
C SER A 119 11.35 -20.62 -20.60
N ASP A 120 11.43 -21.50 -21.60
CA ASP A 120 11.03 -21.22 -23.00
C ASP A 120 9.50 -21.11 -23.16
N GLN A 121 8.73 -21.14 -22.08
CA GLN A 121 7.27 -21.05 -22.12
C GLN A 121 6.77 -19.63 -22.38
N GLN A 122 5.64 -19.54 -23.06
CA GLN A 122 4.93 -18.29 -23.27
C GLN A 122 4.56 -17.64 -21.94
N GLN A 123 5.05 -16.41 -21.73
CA GLN A 123 5.03 -15.74 -20.43
C GLN A 123 4.31 -14.40 -20.50
N ALA A 124 3.43 -14.16 -19.54
CA ALA A 124 2.90 -12.83 -19.26
C ALA A 124 3.84 -12.11 -18.30
N VAL A 125 4.32 -10.92 -18.67
CA VAL A 125 5.26 -10.14 -17.86
C VAL A 125 4.53 -8.91 -17.31
N ILE A 126 4.29 -8.89 -16.00
CA ILE A 126 3.74 -7.74 -15.30
C ILE A 126 4.90 -6.84 -14.87
N ALA A 127 5.08 -5.71 -15.55
CA ALA A 127 6.27 -4.89 -15.38
C ALA A 127 5.95 -3.41 -15.19
N ASP A 128 6.79 -2.72 -14.42
CA ASP A 128 6.90 -1.26 -14.50
C ASP A 128 7.98 -0.88 -15.54
N ARG A 129 8.18 0.42 -15.75
CA ARG A 129 9.14 0.91 -16.76
C ARG A 129 10.55 0.39 -16.52
N ASP A 130 10.98 0.38 -15.27
CA ASP A 130 12.35 0.00 -14.90
C ASP A 130 12.54 -1.52 -15.06
N GLY A 131 11.54 -2.33 -14.70
CA GLY A 131 11.59 -3.77 -14.88
C GLY A 131 11.53 -4.19 -16.36
N ALA A 132 10.69 -3.53 -17.16
CA ALA A 132 10.66 -3.77 -18.60
C ALA A 132 12.01 -3.40 -19.26
N SER A 133 12.62 -2.30 -18.83
CA SER A 133 13.95 -1.90 -19.31
C SER A 133 15.04 -2.89 -18.88
N ALA A 134 15.01 -3.39 -17.64
CA ALA A 134 16.00 -4.33 -17.12
C ALA A 134 15.91 -5.70 -17.81
N ARG A 135 14.70 -6.12 -18.18
CA ARG A 135 14.45 -7.38 -18.90
C ARG A 135 14.82 -7.31 -20.38
N GLY A 136 14.74 -6.13 -21.00
CA GLY A 136 14.99 -5.94 -22.43
C GLY A 136 13.86 -6.53 -23.31
N PRO A 137 14.04 -6.58 -24.64
CA PRO A 137 12.99 -6.95 -25.60
C PRO A 137 12.66 -8.47 -25.62
N ALA A 138 12.91 -9.20 -24.53
CA ALA A 138 12.72 -10.64 -24.44
C ALA A 138 11.29 -11.09 -24.82
N ALA A 139 11.18 -12.33 -25.28
CA ALA A 139 9.92 -12.96 -25.66
C ALA A 139 8.96 -13.01 -24.46
N GLY A 140 7.89 -12.23 -24.51
CA GLY A 140 6.84 -12.20 -23.48
C GLY A 140 5.78 -11.15 -23.78
N THR A 141 4.57 -11.38 -23.26
CA THR A 141 3.46 -10.43 -23.37
C THR A 141 3.51 -9.47 -22.20
N TYR A 142 3.95 -8.24 -22.47
CA TYR A 142 4.08 -7.20 -21.45
C TYR A 142 2.73 -6.58 -21.05
N LEU A 143 2.49 -6.57 -19.74
CA LEU A 143 1.45 -5.81 -19.06
C LEU A 143 2.12 -4.69 -18.26
N MET A 144 2.29 -3.55 -18.93
CA MET A 144 2.89 -2.36 -18.33
C MET A 144 2.00 -1.78 -17.24
N CYS A 145 2.56 -1.61 -16.06
CA CYS A 145 1.91 -1.02 -14.90
C CYS A 145 2.47 0.37 -14.67
N ASP A 146 1.61 1.37 -14.90
CA ASP A 146 1.87 2.76 -14.57
C ASP A 146 0.87 3.20 -13.49
N PRO A 147 1.33 3.53 -12.26
CA PRO A 147 0.45 3.95 -11.17
C PRO A 147 -0.23 5.30 -11.45
N ALA A 148 0.28 6.09 -12.41
CA ALA A 148 -0.35 7.32 -12.85
C ALA A 148 -1.58 7.06 -13.73
N ALA A 149 -1.56 5.99 -14.55
CA ALA A 149 -2.48 5.80 -15.66
C ALA A 149 -3.93 5.48 -15.32
N PRO A 150 -4.26 4.51 -14.42
CA PRO A 150 -5.64 4.07 -14.32
C PRO A 150 -6.51 5.11 -13.58
N PRO A 151 -7.70 5.45 -14.11
CA PRO A 151 -8.58 6.45 -13.51
C PRO A 151 -9.26 5.89 -12.25
N CYS A 152 -9.90 6.76 -11.48
CA CYS A 152 -10.83 6.34 -10.43
C CYS A 152 -12.07 5.74 -11.12
N TRP A 153 -12.26 4.42 -11.00
CA TRP A 153 -13.43 3.78 -11.60
C TRP A 153 -14.69 4.02 -10.77
N SER A 154 -15.86 3.87 -11.38
CA SER A 154 -17.13 3.79 -10.67
C SER A 154 -18.05 2.69 -11.21
N THR A 155 -18.73 1.99 -10.29
CA THR A 155 -19.81 1.03 -10.57
C THR A 155 -20.73 0.98 -9.36
N ASP A 156 -21.99 0.63 -9.59
CA ASP A 156 -22.98 0.41 -8.52
C ASP A 156 -23.11 1.61 -7.56
N GLY A 157 -22.96 2.83 -8.10
CA GLY A 157 -23.01 4.08 -7.35
C GLY A 157 -21.78 4.39 -6.48
N HIS A 158 -20.73 3.58 -6.55
CA HIS A 158 -19.53 3.71 -5.71
C HIS A 158 -18.27 3.97 -6.55
N ALA A 159 -17.33 4.70 -5.96
CA ALA A 159 -16.02 4.95 -6.52
C ALA A 159 -14.98 3.92 -6.04
N HIS A 160 -14.21 3.37 -6.97
CA HIS A 160 -13.06 2.51 -6.74
C HIS A 160 -11.78 3.32 -6.83
N SER A 161 -11.53 4.06 -5.76
CA SER A 161 -10.52 5.11 -5.78
C SER A 161 -9.12 4.63 -5.41
N ASP A 162 -8.94 3.50 -4.72
CA ASP A 162 -7.64 2.94 -4.38
C ASP A 162 -6.93 2.32 -5.58
N LEU A 163 -5.63 2.54 -5.67
CA LEU A 163 -4.82 2.11 -6.81
C LEU A 163 -4.92 0.60 -7.11
N PRO A 164 -5.01 -0.29 -6.11
CA PRO A 164 -5.26 -1.71 -6.36
C PRO A 164 -6.58 -2.00 -7.09
N ALA A 165 -7.69 -1.40 -6.67
CA ALA A 165 -8.96 -1.53 -7.40
C ALA A 165 -8.86 -0.97 -8.81
N ARG A 166 -8.16 0.16 -9.00
CA ARG A 166 -7.96 0.77 -10.32
C ARG A 166 -7.24 -0.15 -11.30
N HIS A 167 -6.16 -0.78 -10.87
CA HIS A 167 -5.40 -1.72 -11.68
C HIS A 167 -6.20 -2.99 -12.00
N TYR A 168 -6.81 -3.59 -10.97
CA TYR A 168 -7.56 -4.83 -11.14
C TYR A 168 -8.73 -4.64 -12.12
N LEU A 169 -9.54 -3.60 -11.92
CA LEU A 169 -10.71 -3.32 -12.75
C LEU A 169 -10.32 -2.86 -14.17
N ALA A 170 -9.19 -2.18 -14.34
CA ALA A 170 -8.67 -1.84 -15.65
C ALA A 170 -8.32 -3.11 -16.46
N LEU A 171 -7.72 -4.12 -15.83
CA LEU A 171 -7.44 -5.39 -16.49
C LEU A 171 -8.72 -6.20 -16.73
N GLU A 172 -9.63 -6.30 -15.75
CA GLU A 172 -10.95 -6.93 -15.92
C GLU A 172 -11.67 -6.38 -17.17
N ARG A 173 -11.75 -5.04 -17.27
CA ARG A 173 -12.36 -4.34 -18.41
C ARG A 173 -11.66 -4.66 -19.73
N ARG A 174 -10.32 -4.65 -19.76
CA ARG A 174 -9.54 -4.93 -20.98
C ARG A 174 -9.59 -6.39 -21.41
N LEU A 175 -9.71 -7.31 -20.46
CA LEU A 175 -9.81 -8.75 -20.72
C LEU A 175 -11.23 -9.16 -21.12
N GLY A 176 -12.23 -8.31 -20.85
CA GLY A 176 -13.62 -8.50 -21.27
C GLY A 176 -14.35 -9.61 -20.53
N VAL A 177 -13.87 -10.02 -19.35
CA VAL A 177 -14.50 -11.06 -18.55
C VAL A 177 -14.57 -10.65 -17.08
N ARG A 178 -15.62 -11.05 -16.38
CA ARG A 178 -15.77 -10.82 -14.94
C ARG A 178 -14.79 -11.71 -14.16
N LEU A 179 -13.82 -11.11 -13.47
CA LEU A 179 -12.79 -11.84 -12.71
C LEU A 179 -13.29 -12.26 -11.30
N PRO A 180 -12.65 -13.17 -10.58
CA PRO A 180 -13.18 -13.70 -9.32
C PRO A 180 -13.29 -12.70 -8.15
N ALA A 181 -12.40 -11.71 -8.02
CA ALA A 181 -12.33 -10.90 -6.80
C ALA A 181 -13.50 -9.91 -6.65
N SER A 182 -13.89 -9.59 -5.40
CA SER A 182 -14.94 -8.61 -5.06
C SER A 182 -14.44 -7.43 -4.19
N GLY A 183 -13.12 -7.29 -4.06
CA GLY A 183 -12.49 -6.29 -3.19
C GLY A 183 -12.33 -6.80 -1.73
N PRO A 184 -11.27 -6.41 -1.01
CA PRO A 184 -10.10 -5.67 -1.47
C PRO A 184 -9.32 -6.47 -2.54
N PHE A 185 -8.81 -5.77 -3.55
CA PHE A 185 -8.13 -6.40 -4.69
C PHE A 185 -6.65 -6.69 -4.40
N THR A 186 -6.09 -6.04 -3.40
CA THR A 186 -4.67 -6.13 -3.06
C THR A 186 -4.31 -7.47 -2.44
N PRO A 187 -3.28 -8.15 -2.94
CA PRO A 187 -2.69 -9.32 -2.29
C PRO A 187 -2.11 -8.97 -0.91
N LEU A 188 -2.12 -9.94 0.01
CA LEU A 188 -1.48 -9.80 1.32
C LEU A 188 -0.08 -10.39 1.29
N LEU A 189 0.79 -9.91 2.18
CA LEU A 189 2.14 -10.43 2.38
C LEU A 189 2.21 -11.10 3.76
N TYR A 190 2.59 -12.37 3.83
CA TYR A 190 2.62 -13.06 5.12
C TYR A 190 3.99 -13.00 5.79
N ALA A 191 3.96 -12.68 7.09
CA ALA A 191 5.11 -12.76 7.97
C ALA A 191 5.64 -14.20 8.03
N ARG A 192 6.96 -14.30 8.18
CA ARG A 192 7.75 -15.51 8.34
C ARG A 192 8.57 -15.39 9.61
N SER A 193 9.16 -16.52 10.02
CA SER A 193 10.12 -16.53 11.13
C SER A 193 11.31 -15.63 10.79
N ASN A 194 11.61 -14.68 11.66
CA ASN A 194 12.68 -13.72 11.48
C ASN A 194 13.50 -13.57 12.77
N PRO A 195 14.81 -13.88 12.75
CA PRO A 195 15.65 -13.78 13.94
C PRO A 195 15.68 -12.39 14.60
N ARG A 196 15.58 -11.31 13.82
CA ARG A 196 15.57 -9.94 14.37
C ARG A 196 14.27 -9.65 15.12
N VAL A 197 13.14 -10.13 14.59
CA VAL A 197 11.84 -10.02 15.27
C VAL A 197 11.85 -10.82 16.58
N HIS A 198 12.44 -12.02 16.59
CA HIS A 198 12.63 -12.81 17.81
C HIS A 198 13.51 -12.12 18.86
N GLN A 199 14.54 -11.38 18.42
CA GLN A 199 15.38 -10.58 19.32
C GLN A 199 14.57 -9.44 19.95
N LEU A 200 13.72 -8.75 19.18
CA LEU A 200 12.85 -7.69 19.70
C LEU A 200 11.82 -8.23 20.69
N HIS A 201 11.23 -9.40 20.43
CA HIS A 201 10.37 -10.11 21.38
C HIS A 201 11.11 -10.47 22.66
N SER A 202 12.28 -11.11 22.56
CA SER A 202 13.10 -11.48 23.73
C SER A 202 13.55 -10.27 24.56
N ALA A 203 13.64 -9.09 23.93
CA ALA A 203 13.97 -7.83 24.58
C ALA A 203 12.73 -7.02 25.02
N HIS A 204 11.53 -7.61 24.98
CA HIS A 204 10.27 -7.02 25.45
C HIS A 204 9.81 -5.75 24.69
N TRP A 205 10.36 -5.49 23.50
CA TRP A 205 9.98 -4.36 22.64
C TRP A 205 8.63 -4.56 21.93
N LEU A 206 8.14 -5.80 21.91
CA LEU A 206 6.88 -6.19 21.27
C LEU A 206 5.81 -6.61 22.29
N ASP A 207 6.03 -6.32 23.57
CA ASP A 207 5.06 -6.57 24.62
C ASP A 207 4.06 -5.40 24.70
N GLY A 208 2.84 -5.62 25.19
CA GLY A 208 1.81 -4.57 25.36
C GLY A 208 1.54 -3.72 24.11
N LEU A 209 1.28 -2.41 24.28
CA LEU A 209 0.92 -1.53 23.15
C LEU A 209 2.18 -1.11 22.37
N THR A 210 2.34 -1.64 21.17
CA THR A 210 3.47 -1.34 20.29
C THR A 210 3.04 -0.55 19.07
N ILE A 211 3.68 0.60 18.88
CA ILE A 211 3.48 1.51 17.76
C ILE A 211 4.75 1.52 16.92
N ALA A 212 4.64 1.28 15.61
CA ALA A 212 5.71 1.59 14.67
C ALA A 212 5.45 2.91 13.95
N ALA A 213 6.43 3.79 13.90
CA ALA A 213 6.37 5.04 13.18
C ALA A 213 7.40 5.06 12.06
N ILE A 214 6.93 5.19 10.82
CA ILE A 214 7.76 5.19 9.62
C ILE A 214 8.18 6.63 9.33
N THR A 215 9.41 6.94 9.71
CA THR A 215 10.03 8.25 9.48
C THR A 215 10.79 8.28 8.15
N ALA A 216 11.14 7.11 7.60
CA ALA A 216 11.78 7.00 6.29
C ALA A 216 10.88 7.49 5.14
N THR A 217 11.38 8.47 4.37
CA THR A 217 10.73 8.94 3.15
C THR A 217 11.77 9.26 2.06
N SER A 218 11.41 8.98 0.80
CA SER A 218 12.28 9.31 -0.34
C SER A 218 12.32 10.80 -0.67
N TRP A 219 11.38 11.61 -0.12
CA TRP A 219 11.34 13.07 -0.29
C TRP A 219 11.15 13.80 1.06
N PRO A 220 12.20 13.88 1.90
CA PRO A 220 12.09 14.44 3.24
C PRO A 220 11.59 15.89 3.26
N GLN A 221 11.98 16.71 2.28
CA GLN A 221 11.60 18.12 2.25
C GLN A 221 10.08 18.34 2.09
N LEU A 222 9.36 17.34 1.58
CA LEU A 222 7.94 17.48 1.23
C LEU A 222 7.02 16.48 1.95
N LYS A 223 7.57 15.37 2.42
CA LYS A 223 6.80 14.23 2.94
C LYS A 223 7.22 13.83 4.34
N ASP A 224 8.18 14.49 4.98
CA ASP A 224 8.57 14.17 6.35
C ASP A 224 7.71 14.93 7.36
N TRP A 225 6.98 14.20 8.19
CA TRP A 225 6.24 14.76 9.32
C TRP A 225 7.14 15.01 10.54
N GLY A 226 8.32 14.40 10.58
CA GLY A 226 9.32 14.57 11.63
C GLY A 226 9.14 13.61 12.81
N THR A 227 10.26 13.05 13.26
CA THR A 227 10.33 12.11 14.39
C THR A 227 9.68 12.66 15.66
N ASP A 228 9.88 13.95 15.97
CA ASP A 228 9.33 14.57 17.18
C ASP A 228 7.81 14.52 17.23
N ARG A 229 7.13 14.66 16.07
CA ARG A 229 5.67 14.60 15.99
C ARG A 229 5.14 13.18 16.18
N PHE A 230 5.83 12.18 15.65
CA PHE A 230 5.52 10.78 15.93
C PHE A 230 5.70 10.44 17.42
N THR A 231 6.78 10.92 18.03
CA THR A 231 7.04 10.77 19.47
C THR A 231 5.95 11.43 20.30
N GLU A 232 5.60 12.70 20.02
CA GLU A 232 4.52 13.41 20.71
C GLU A 232 3.18 12.68 20.57
N THR A 233 2.90 12.09 19.40
CA THR A 233 1.69 11.29 19.17
C THR A 233 1.67 10.05 20.07
N ALA A 234 2.80 9.33 20.17
CA ALA A 234 2.90 8.16 21.04
C ALA A 234 2.78 8.52 22.52
N GLU A 235 3.35 9.65 22.95
CA GLU A 235 3.18 10.19 24.31
C GLU A 235 1.71 10.49 24.61
N ARG A 236 0.99 11.11 23.66
CA ARG A 236 -0.44 11.37 23.78
C ARG A 236 -1.25 10.08 23.87
N ILE A 237 -0.95 9.07 23.05
CA ILE A 237 -1.62 7.76 23.12
C ILE A 237 -1.36 7.08 24.47
N ALA A 238 -0.10 7.11 24.96
CA ALA A 238 0.24 6.56 26.27
C ALA A 238 -0.53 7.25 27.40
N HIS A 239 -0.69 8.58 27.31
CA HIS A 239 -1.48 9.35 28.26
C HIS A 239 -2.97 8.99 28.22
N HIS A 240 -3.59 8.96 27.04
CA HIS A 240 -5.02 8.66 26.90
C HIS A 240 -5.38 7.23 27.29
N THR A 241 -4.49 6.26 27.00
CA THR A 241 -4.75 4.85 27.28
C THR A 241 -4.35 4.43 28.69
N GLY A 242 -3.52 5.23 29.37
CA GLY A 242 -2.91 4.89 30.66
C GLY A 242 -1.97 3.68 30.61
N ALA A 243 -1.61 3.21 29.41
CA ALA A 243 -0.82 2.00 29.20
C ALA A 243 0.64 2.31 28.86
N PRO A 244 1.58 1.42 29.18
CA PRO A 244 2.94 1.47 28.63
C PRO A 244 2.91 1.34 27.10
N VAL A 245 3.60 2.25 26.41
CA VAL A 245 3.72 2.27 24.95
C VAL A 245 5.17 2.03 24.56
N ARG A 246 5.39 1.14 23.57
CA ARG A 246 6.68 0.97 22.89
C ARG A 246 6.58 1.59 21.51
N LEU A 247 7.41 2.60 21.24
CA LEU A 247 7.51 3.24 19.94
C LEU A 247 8.76 2.76 19.20
N LEU A 248 8.55 2.14 18.04
CA LEU A 248 9.59 1.76 17.10
C LEU A 248 9.67 2.84 16.02
N LEU A 249 10.73 3.65 16.03
CA LEU A 249 11.01 4.65 15.00
C LEU A 249 11.78 3.99 13.86
N ILE A 250 11.13 3.82 12.70
CA ILE A 250 11.69 3.13 11.52
C ILE A 250 12.23 4.17 10.54
N GLY A 251 13.55 4.38 10.60
CA GLY A 251 14.27 5.34 9.77
C GLY A 251 14.90 4.74 8.52
N ALA A 252 15.32 5.64 7.63
CA ALA A 252 15.98 5.26 6.39
C ALA A 252 17.42 4.79 6.68
N LYS A 253 17.97 4.04 5.72
CA LYS A 253 19.41 3.78 5.68
C LYS A 253 20.16 5.10 5.48
N THR A 254 21.12 5.42 6.32
CA THR A 254 22.01 6.58 6.08
C THR A 254 22.99 6.21 4.97
N GLU A 255 23.33 7.16 4.08
CA GLU A 255 24.18 6.89 2.89
C GLU A 255 25.57 6.33 3.25
N THR A 256 26.01 6.53 4.49
CA THR A 256 27.35 6.16 4.98
C THR A 256 27.39 4.84 5.76
N ASP A 257 26.25 4.27 6.18
CA ASP A 257 26.23 3.01 6.94
C ASP A 257 25.35 1.95 6.27
N THR A 258 25.96 0.81 5.99
CA THR A 258 25.25 -0.34 5.42
C THR A 258 24.58 -1.21 6.49
N ARG A 259 24.82 -0.93 7.77
CA ARG A 259 24.34 -1.74 8.89
C ARG A 259 22.97 -1.28 9.35
N THR A 260 22.13 -2.25 9.65
CA THR A 260 20.93 -2.02 10.46
C THR A 260 21.37 -1.63 11.88
N THR A 261 20.86 -0.52 12.41
CA THR A 261 21.17 -0.08 13.77
C THR A 261 19.92 -0.11 14.64
N ALA A 262 20.12 -0.42 15.92
CA ALA A 262 19.07 -0.39 16.93
C ALA A 262 19.56 0.45 18.11
N LYS A 263 18.85 1.53 18.44
CA LYS A 263 19.24 2.45 19.52
C LYS A 263 18.03 2.87 20.36
N ALA A 264 18.04 2.49 21.63
CA ALA A 264 17.02 2.92 22.58
C ALA A 264 17.28 4.35 23.07
N GLU A 265 16.21 5.12 23.27
CA GLU A 265 16.26 6.39 24.00
C GLU A 265 15.94 6.19 25.49
N PRO A 266 16.31 7.14 26.38
CA PRO A 266 15.79 7.18 27.73
C PRO A 266 14.24 7.20 27.75
N PRO A 267 13.59 6.42 28.63
CA PRO A 267 12.12 6.41 28.74
C PRO A 267 11.54 7.80 29.07
N ARG A 268 10.35 8.08 28.53
CA ARG A 268 9.59 9.32 28.75
C ARG A 268 8.23 9.00 29.35
N GLY A 269 8.14 8.99 30.67
CA GLY A 269 6.93 8.55 31.38
C GLY A 269 6.58 7.11 31.02
N ASN A 270 5.41 6.88 30.42
CA ASN A 270 4.95 5.57 29.97
C ASN A 270 5.43 5.18 28.55
N LEU A 271 6.27 6.00 27.91
CA LEU A 271 6.78 5.76 26.57
C LEU A 271 8.23 5.25 26.59
N GLN A 272 8.48 4.16 25.87
CA GLN A 272 9.82 3.67 25.53
C GLN A 272 10.03 3.81 24.02
N ILE A 273 11.22 4.23 23.59
CA ILE A 273 11.50 4.55 22.19
C ILE A 273 12.72 3.74 21.72
N LEU A 274 12.59 3.07 20.57
CA LEU A 274 13.66 2.37 19.88
C LEU A 274 13.77 2.86 18.44
N HIS A 275 14.94 3.37 18.04
CA HIS A 275 15.27 3.64 16.65
C HIS A 275 15.71 2.35 15.97
N LEU A 276 15.15 2.08 14.80
CA LEU A 276 15.44 0.94 13.92
C LEU A 276 15.74 1.48 12.52
N ASP A 277 17.01 1.80 12.26
CA ASP A 277 17.42 2.39 10.99
C ASP A 277 17.97 1.33 10.03
N GLY A 278 17.62 1.47 8.75
CA GLY A 278 18.17 0.62 7.68
C GLY A 278 17.73 -0.85 7.78
N MET A 279 16.59 -1.13 8.40
CA MET A 279 16.00 -2.47 8.38
C MET A 279 15.48 -2.79 6.95
N PRO A 280 15.85 -3.94 6.35
CA PRO A 280 15.35 -4.34 5.04
C PRO A 280 13.81 -4.47 5.01
N ALA A 281 13.21 -4.21 3.86
CA ALA A 281 11.74 -4.22 3.71
C ALA A 281 11.16 -5.63 3.99
N GLU A 282 11.88 -6.69 3.62
CA GLU A 282 11.51 -8.06 3.93
C GLU A 282 11.51 -8.36 5.43
N ASP A 283 12.41 -7.78 6.20
CA ASP A 283 12.42 -7.91 7.67
C ASP A 283 11.29 -7.09 8.30
N LEU A 284 11.01 -5.91 7.74
CA LEU A 284 9.87 -5.09 8.16
C LEU A 284 8.53 -5.80 7.87
N ALA A 285 8.45 -6.62 6.82
CA ALA A 285 7.27 -7.45 6.55
C ALA A 285 7.02 -8.51 7.64
N ASP A 286 8.05 -8.87 8.41
CA ASP A 286 7.93 -9.79 9.56
C ASP A 286 7.65 -9.03 10.88
N LEU A 287 8.24 -7.84 11.02
CA LEU A 287 8.10 -7.01 12.22
C LEU A 287 6.75 -6.29 12.31
N LEU A 288 6.34 -5.60 11.25
CA LEU A 288 5.16 -4.72 11.28
C LEU A 288 3.87 -5.46 11.68
N PRO A 289 3.64 -6.73 11.27
CA PRO A 289 2.49 -7.51 11.73
C PRO A 289 2.45 -7.79 13.24
N GLN A 290 3.57 -7.65 13.95
CA GLN A 290 3.63 -7.81 15.42
C GLN A 290 3.24 -6.54 16.19
N THR A 291 2.97 -5.44 15.49
CA THR A 291 2.60 -4.17 16.12
C THR A 291 1.09 -3.98 16.17
N ASP A 292 0.61 -3.13 17.07
CA ASP A 292 -0.82 -2.80 17.17
C ASP A 292 -1.23 -1.71 16.18
N LEU A 293 -0.31 -0.75 15.96
CA LEU A 293 -0.52 0.45 15.18
C LEU A 293 0.75 0.80 14.40
N VAL A 294 0.56 1.18 13.14
CA VAL A 294 1.61 1.81 12.33
C VAL A 294 1.17 3.21 11.92
N LEU A 295 2.05 4.18 12.14
CA LEU A 295 1.92 5.55 11.68
C LEU A 295 2.98 5.81 10.62
N GLY A 296 2.63 6.47 9.52
CA GLY A 296 3.64 6.74 8.51
C GLY A 296 3.22 7.78 7.49
N ASN A 297 4.22 8.41 6.88
CA ASN A 297 4.01 9.24 5.71
C ASN A 297 3.51 8.40 4.52
N ASP A 298 2.98 9.04 3.49
CA ASP A 298 2.67 8.41 2.20
C ASP A 298 3.94 7.85 1.51
N THR A 299 4.34 6.63 1.89
CA THR A 299 5.56 5.93 1.44
C THR A 299 5.32 4.44 1.30
N GLY A 300 6.21 3.76 0.57
CA GLY A 300 6.11 2.32 0.33
C GLY A 300 6.16 1.46 1.60
N LEU A 301 6.86 1.89 2.66
CA LEU A 301 6.88 1.16 3.92
C LEU A 301 5.54 1.25 4.65
N THR A 302 4.81 2.36 4.53
CA THR A 302 3.46 2.49 5.10
C THR A 302 2.48 1.56 4.37
N HIS A 303 2.60 1.45 3.05
CA HIS A 303 1.82 0.47 2.29
C HIS A 303 2.20 -0.97 2.67
N LEU A 304 3.49 -1.26 2.85
CA LEU A 304 3.97 -2.55 3.32
C LEU A 304 3.34 -2.92 4.67
N ALA A 305 3.30 -2.00 5.64
CA ALA A 305 2.64 -2.22 6.93
C ALA A 305 1.17 -2.63 6.78
N ALA A 306 0.47 -2.01 5.84
CA ALA A 306 -0.93 -2.32 5.57
C ALA A 306 -1.10 -3.70 4.90
N LEU A 307 -0.12 -4.18 4.14
CA LEU A 307 -0.18 -5.46 3.43
C LEU A 307 0.35 -6.64 4.24
N ALA A 308 1.32 -6.38 5.11
CA ALA A 308 1.98 -7.39 5.91
C ALA A 308 1.03 -7.94 6.98
N ARG A 309 0.87 -9.26 7.06
CA ARG A 309 -0.01 -9.94 8.02
C ARG A 309 0.64 -11.15 8.63
N ASN A 310 0.27 -11.46 9.86
CA ASN A 310 0.56 -12.75 10.47
C ASN A 310 -0.16 -13.87 9.69
N PRO A 311 0.32 -15.12 9.77
CA PRO A 311 -0.34 -16.25 9.10
C PRO A 311 -1.82 -16.44 9.46
N ASN A 312 -2.24 -15.99 10.66
CA ASN A 312 -3.63 -15.98 11.10
C ASN A 312 -4.46 -14.80 10.56
N GLY A 313 -3.88 -13.95 9.69
CA GLY A 313 -4.52 -12.76 9.13
C GLY A 313 -4.48 -11.52 10.03
N ALA A 314 -3.96 -11.61 11.25
CA ALA A 314 -3.81 -10.46 12.15
C ALA A 314 -2.72 -9.50 11.69
N GLY A 315 -2.81 -8.24 12.09
CA GLY A 315 -1.80 -7.21 11.86
C GLY A 315 -2.21 -5.87 12.45
N PRO A 316 -1.45 -4.81 12.16
CA PRO A 316 -1.69 -3.48 12.73
C PRO A 316 -2.84 -2.76 12.03
N GLN A 317 -3.42 -1.80 12.75
CA GLN A 317 -4.07 -0.65 12.12
C GLN A 317 -2.98 0.25 11.53
N VAL A 318 -3.21 0.82 10.35
CA VAL A 318 -2.21 1.65 9.66
C VAL A 318 -2.81 3.00 9.34
N ILE A 319 -2.15 4.08 9.75
CA ILE A 319 -2.55 5.46 9.45
C ILE A 319 -1.49 6.08 8.54
N GLY A 320 -1.86 6.34 7.30
CA GLY A 320 -1.05 7.10 6.35
C GLY A 320 -1.30 8.61 6.46
N LEU A 321 -0.25 9.40 6.39
CA LEU A 321 -0.31 10.87 6.39
C LEU A 321 -0.12 11.40 4.96
N TYR A 322 -1.13 12.10 4.44
CA TYR A 322 -1.19 12.53 3.05
C TYR A 322 -1.26 14.07 2.94
N ALA A 323 -0.23 14.67 2.35
CA ALA A 323 -0.18 16.12 2.12
C ALA A 323 -0.52 16.52 0.67
N ARG A 324 0.14 15.92 -0.30
CA ARG A 324 0.10 16.39 -1.71
C ARG A 324 -0.50 15.40 -2.70
N HIS A 325 -0.81 14.19 -2.25
CA HIS A 325 -1.34 13.13 -3.07
C HIS A 325 -2.76 12.79 -2.62
N SER A 326 -3.58 12.30 -3.55
CA SER A 326 -4.90 11.76 -3.21
C SER A 326 -4.76 10.66 -2.17
N HIS A 327 -5.33 10.89 -0.98
CA HIS A 327 -5.30 9.92 0.12
C HIS A 327 -6.00 8.62 -0.22
N SER A 328 -6.94 8.64 -1.16
CA SER A 328 -7.68 7.45 -1.51
C SER A 328 -6.98 6.66 -2.60
N LYS A 329 -6.34 7.35 -3.57
CA LYS A 329 -5.56 6.72 -4.65
C LYS A 329 -4.39 5.91 -4.09
N TRP A 330 -3.59 6.50 -3.22
CA TRP A 330 -2.36 5.87 -2.73
C TRP A 330 -2.58 5.00 -1.48
N ARG A 331 -3.78 4.45 -1.32
CA ARG A 331 -4.09 3.44 -0.30
C ARG A 331 -4.15 2.05 -0.88
N THR A 332 -4.13 1.06 0.00
CA THR A 332 -4.19 -0.37 -0.34
C THR A 332 -5.62 -0.89 -0.50
N GLY A 333 -6.64 -0.06 -0.26
CA GLY A 333 -8.06 -0.49 -0.24
C GLY A 333 -8.42 -1.43 0.92
N LEU A 334 -7.48 -1.72 1.84
CA LEU A 334 -7.71 -2.58 2.98
C LEU A 334 -8.41 -1.83 4.12
N PRO A 335 -9.31 -2.49 4.88
CA PRO A 335 -10.15 -1.83 5.89
C PRO A 335 -9.36 -1.22 7.06
N HIS A 336 -8.16 -1.73 7.32
CA HIS A 336 -7.23 -1.28 8.36
C HIS A 336 -6.19 -0.26 7.86
N HIS A 337 -6.31 0.23 6.64
CA HIS A 337 -5.44 1.28 6.10
C HIS A 337 -6.20 2.61 6.02
N HIS A 338 -6.03 3.40 7.06
CA HIS A 338 -6.64 4.70 7.28
C HIS A 338 -5.79 5.82 6.69
N ALA A 339 -6.39 7.00 6.53
CA ALA A 339 -5.68 8.19 6.09
C ALA A 339 -6.02 9.40 6.95
N ILE A 340 -5.03 10.26 7.17
CA ILE A 340 -5.24 11.64 7.56
C ILE A 340 -4.68 12.51 6.43
N ALA A 341 -5.50 13.43 5.96
CA ALA A 341 -5.27 14.19 4.75
C ALA A 341 -5.33 15.68 5.01
N THR A 342 -4.41 16.42 4.41
CA THR A 342 -4.52 17.89 4.33
C THR A 342 -5.59 18.29 3.32
N THR A 343 -6.00 19.56 3.34
CA THR A 343 -6.95 20.11 2.36
C THR A 343 -6.46 19.94 0.92
N ALA A 344 -5.15 20.03 0.66
CA ALA A 344 -4.58 19.76 -0.66
C ALA A 344 -4.78 18.30 -1.08
N SER A 345 -4.57 17.35 -0.17
CA SER A 345 -4.82 15.92 -0.41
C SER A 345 -6.31 15.63 -0.69
N GLU A 346 -7.24 16.31 0.01
CA GLU A 346 -8.68 16.19 -0.27
C GLU A 346 -9.05 16.64 -1.68
N ARG A 347 -8.49 17.77 -2.16
CA ARG A 347 -8.75 18.23 -3.53
C ARG A 347 -8.20 17.25 -4.56
N MET A 348 -7.04 16.65 -4.29
CA MET A 348 -6.48 15.60 -5.14
C MET A 348 -7.39 14.37 -5.17
N HIS A 349 -7.99 14.02 -4.04
CA HIS A 349 -8.98 12.94 -3.96
C HIS A 349 -10.24 13.27 -4.79
N GLN A 350 -10.87 14.42 -4.54
CA GLN A 350 -12.10 14.86 -5.20
C GLN A 350 -11.97 14.93 -6.72
N GLY A 351 -10.85 15.47 -7.23
CA GLY A 351 -10.62 15.64 -8.67
C GLY A 351 -9.99 14.43 -9.37
N ASP A 352 -9.80 13.30 -8.67
CA ASP A 352 -8.99 12.18 -9.14
C ASP A 352 -7.61 12.60 -9.66
N LEU A 353 -6.96 13.58 -9.02
CA LEU A 353 -5.74 14.19 -9.52
C LEU A 353 -4.48 13.43 -9.11
N CYS A 354 -3.48 13.47 -9.97
CA CYS A 354 -2.16 12.88 -9.77
C CYS A 354 -1.09 13.90 -10.21
N PRO A 355 -0.24 14.39 -9.28
CA PRO A 355 0.70 15.46 -9.62
C PRO A 355 1.62 15.17 -10.81
N VAL A 356 2.03 13.90 -10.98
CA VAL A 356 2.89 13.49 -12.11
C VAL A 356 2.11 13.43 -13.41
N ARG A 357 0.91 12.82 -13.41
CA ARG A 357 0.06 12.68 -14.61
C ARG A 357 -0.44 14.03 -15.11
N ASP A 358 -0.87 14.88 -14.19
CA ASP A 358 -1.59 16.12 -14.48
C ASP A 358 -0.67 17.34 -14.45
N HIS A 359 0.65 17.14 -14.34
CA HIS A 359 1.67 18.18 -14.33
C HIS A 359 1.37 19.33 -13.34
N LEU A 360 0.95 18.97 -12.12
CA LEU A 360 0.52 19.94 -11.11
C LEU A 360 1.71 20.48 -10.32
N ASP A 361 1.73 21.81 -10.18
CA ASP A 361 2.63 22.49 -9.25
C ASP A 361 2.35 22.07 -7.81
N GLN A 362 3.35 22.28 -6.94
CA GLN A 362 3.20 21.97 -5.52
C GLN A 362 2.19 22.92 -4.85
N PRO A 363 1.08 22.41 -4.27
CA PRO A 363 0.14 23.26 -3.57
C PRO A 363 0.76 23.88 -2.32
N LYS A 364 0.49 25.15 -2.06
CA LYS A 364 1.01 25.86 -0.86
C LYS A 364 0.48 25.29 0.46
N ASP A 365 -0.66 24.62 0.43
CA ASP A 365 -1.31 23.97 1.56
C ASP A 365 -1.06 22.45 1.61
N ALA A 366 -0.07 21.96 0.84
CA ALA A 366 0.40 20.59 0.91
C ALA A 366 1.53 20.42 1.94
N ASP A 367 1.29 20.89 3.17
CA ASP A 367 2.23 20.78 4.28
C ASP A 367 1.70 19.80 5.34
N LEU A 368 2.49 18.76 5.65
CA LEU A 368 2.16 17.78 6.70
C LEU A 368 2.11 18.41 8.09
N THR A 369 2.70 19.59 8.32
CA THR A 369 2.59 20.28 9.62
C THR A 369 1.15 20.65 9.99
N ALA A 370 0.24 20.73 9.01
CA ALA A 370 -1.20 20.89 9.21
C ALA A 370 -1.82 19.71 9.97
N ILE A 371 -1.24 18.51 9.84
CA ILE A 371 -1.63 17.33 10.61
C ILE A 371 -0.96 17.41 11.97
N THR A 372 -1.75 17.58 13.03
CA THR A 372 -1.23 17.73 14.39
C THR A 372 -1.08 16.39 15.10
N PRO A 373 -0.10 16.23 16.02
CA PRO A 373 0.03 15.03 16.84
C PRO A 373 -1.24 14.67 17.62
N ALA A 374 -2.00 15.68 18.06
CA ALA A 374 -3.29 15.49 18.72
C ALA A 374 -4.29 14.78 17.81
N ALA A 375 -4.49 15.26 16.58
CA ALA A 375 -5.42 14.65 15.65
C ALA A 375 -5.06 13.20 15.27
N VAL A 376 -3.75 12.91 15.13
CA VAL A 376 -3.28 11.54 14.89
C VAL A 376 -3.54 10.65 16.10
N ALA A 377 -3.25 11.14 17.31
CA ALA A 377 -3.47 10.42 18.56
C ALA A 377 -4.96 10.12 18.82
N ASP A 378 -5.86 11.06 18.50
CA ASP A 378 -7.30 10.90 18.67
C ASP A 378 -7.83 9.77 17.76
N LEU A 379 -7.48 9.79 16.47
CA LEU A 379 -7.85 8.73 15.54
C LEU A 379 -7.24 7.38 15.96
N ALA A 380 -5.95 7.36 16.29
CA ALA A 380 -5.25 6.15 16.72
C ALA A 380 -5.90 5.51 17.95
N THR A 381 -6.23 6.31 18.97
CA THR A 381 -6.85 5.83 20.20
C THR A 381 -8.24 5.25 19.92
N HIS A 382 -9.02 5.90 19.06
CA HIS A 382 -10.32 5.39 18.62
C HIS A 382 -10.20 4.02 17.92
N LEU A 383 -9.24 3.88 17.00
CA LEU A 383 -9.00 2.62 16.27
C LEU A 383 -8.51 1.50 17.19
N LEU A 384 -7.64 1.81 18.17
CA LEU A 384 -7.14 0.85 19.14
C LEU A 384 -8.23 0.35 20.10
N ALA A 385 -9.19 1.22 20.48
CA ALA A 385 -10.30 0.84 21.33
C ALA A 385 -11.23 -0.19 20.65
N GLY A 386 -11.42 -0.10 19.33
CA GLY A 386 -12.24 -1.04 18.55
C GLY A 386 -11.66 -2.46 18.39
N ARG A 387 -10.45 -2.72 18.89
CA ARG A 387 -9.81 -4.05 18.87
C ARG A 387 -9.98 -4.85 20.18
N ARG A 388 -10.45 -4.20 21.26
CA ARG A 388 -10.55 -4.82 22.59
C ARG A 388 -11.82 -5.61 22.81
#